data_AF-A0A7W7GU46-F1
#
_entry.id   AF-A0A7W7GU46-F1
#
_cell.length_a   1.000
_cell.length_b   1.000
_cell.length_c   1.000
_cell.angle_alpha   90.00
_cell.angle_beta   90.00
_cell.angle_gamma   90.00
#
_symmetry.space_group_name_H-M   'P 1'
#
loop_
_entity.id
_entity.type
_entity.pdbx_description
1 polymer ?
#
loop_
_entity_poly.entity_id
_entity_poly.type
_entity_poly.pdbx_seq_one_letter_code
_entity_poly.pdbx_strand_id
1 'polypeptide(L)'
;MTSTADGAATPLTRFGSRVPSIPVRAATPTPAPAVTLKPAATINTMIIVLPDELRTDMFTRTSDLSRHFGVAGRLHPRFWAIRNLRLWQHRQLIGMQPRKRNTPVYCAGGPAALLDLDGLRDASGCGAGIRHQLWHQVVQGTRPAQPWPALHARHCADPKKYPYAQARDDFWAQPRVNAMQLHNAATAGTAHLPIEDLEMLQAGPMAYQHYSAMTAICGDALRTADGRVLTPASDTLADRTYYLDQAVRYLDTIENARLIAVTLHH
;
A
#
# COMPACT_ATOMS: atom_id res chain seq x y z
N MET A 1 67.84 18.87 38.36
CA MET A 1 67.99 18.78 39.83
C MET A 1 66.60 18.80 40.44
N THR A 2 66.41 18.06 41.55
CA THR A 2 65.18 17.82 42.36
C THR A 2 64.05 17.08 41.61
N SER A 3 63.83 15.76 41.71
CA SER A 3 63.76 14.81 42.84
C SER A 3 62.68 15.16 43.87
N THR A 4 61.56 14.43 43.83
CA THR A 4 60.82 13.98 45.02
C THR A 4 59.97 12.77 44.65
N ALA A 5 60.29 11.66 45.31
CA ALA A 5 59.55 10.42 45.34
C ALA A 5 58.73 10.38 46.64
N ASP A 6 57.53 9.81 46.56
CA ASP A 6 56.77 9.22 47.66
C ASP A 6 55.99 8.08 46.99
N GLY A 7 56.02 6.82 47.41
CA GLY A 7 56.30 6.27 48.72
C GLY A 7 55.32 5.11 48.89
N ALA A 8 55.53 4.03 48.13
CA ALA A 8 54.68 2.85 48.15
C ALA A 8 54.89 2.07 49.47
N ALA A 9 53.87 2.05 50.32
CA ALA A 9 53.83 1.18 51.48
C ALA A 9 53.26 -0.19 51.08
N THR A 10 54.12 -1.20 51.04
CA THR A 10 53.75 -2.61 50.91
C THR A 10 53.51 -3.20 52.30
N PRO A 11 52.34 -3.79 52.60
CA PRO A 11 52.24 -4.69 53.74
C PRO A 11 52.76 -6.07 53.34
N LEU A 12 53.79 -6.52 54.06
CA LEU A 12 54.22 -7.90 54.15
C LEU A 12 53.15 -8.73 54.87
N THR A 13 52.54 -9.68 54.17
CA THR A 13 51.96 -10.86 54.82
C THR A 13 52.61 -12.13 54.30
N ARG A 14 53.35 -12.71 55.23
CA ARG A 14 53.89 -14.07 55.34
C ARG A 14 52.76 -15.09 55.12
N PHE A 15 53.12 -16.24 54.55
CA PHE A 15 52.29 -17.40 54.17
C PHE A 15 51.85 -17.41 52.70
N GLY A 16 52.61 -18.19 51.92
CA GLY A 16 52.34 -18.46 50.53
C GLY A 16 51.17 -19.42 50.36
N SER A 17 50.28 -19.06 49.44
CA SER A 17 49.50 -20.00 48.64
C SER A 17 49.12 -19.26 47.36
N ARG A 18 49.66 -19.71 46.22
CA ARG A 18 49.26 -19.20 44.90
C ARG A 18 47.85 -19.69 44.61
N VAL A 19 46.86 -18.81 44.69
CA VAL A 19 45.53 -19.07 44.13
C VAL A 19 45.66 -18.92 42.61
N PRO A 20 45.30 -19.93 41.79
CA PRO A 20 45.27 -19.77 40.35
C PRO A 20 44.19 -18.76 39.98
N SER A 21 44.61 -17.67 39.34
CA SER A 21 43.69 -16.70 38.72
C SER A 21 42.94 -17.38 37.59
N ILE A 22 41.66 -17.65 37.80
CA ILE A 22 40.74 -18.09 36.74
C ILE A 22 40.62 -16.94 35.74
N PRO A 23 40.96 -17.13 34.45
CA PRO A 23 40.70 -16.10 33.46
C PRO A 23 39.19 -15.88 33.34
N VAL A 24 38.74 -14.67 33.66
CA VAL A 24 37.36 -14.25 33.43
C VAL A 24 37.12 -14.31 31.93
N ARG A 25 36.37 -15.34 31.49
CA ARG A 25 35.92 -15.50 30.12
C ARG A 25 35.14 -14.24 29.75
N ALA A 26 35.67 -13.47 28.80
CA ALA A 26 34.98 -12.32 28.23
C ALA A 26 33.59 -12.77 27.77
N ALA A 27 32.56 -12.13 28.32
CA ALA A 27 31.18 -12.38 27.94
C ALA A 27 31.06 -12.12 26.44
N THR A 28 30.65 -13.14 25.68
CA THR A 28 30.28 -12.99 24.28
C THR A 28 29.23 -11.88 24.21
N PRO A 29 29.42 -10.81 23.41
CA PRO A 29 28.42 -9.77 23.29
C PRO A 29 27.12 -10.42 22.82
N THR A 30 26.08 -10.31 23.65
CA THR A 30 24.72 -10.71 23.28
C THR A 30 24.37 -10.01 21.98
N PRO A 31 24.06 -10.73 20.88
CA PRO A 31 23.65 -10.09 19.65
C PRO A 31 22.39 -9.27 19.95
N ALA A 32 22.46 -7.96 19.67
CA ALA A 32 21.31 -7.08 19.76
C ALA A 32 20.13 -7.73 19.00
N PRO A 33 18.89 -7.65 19.53
CA PRO A 33 17.74 -8.22 18.85
C PRO A 33 17.70 -7.70 17.42
N ALA A 34 17.71 -8.62 16.46
CA ALA A 34 17.61 -8.27 15.06
C ALA A 34 16.28 -7.52 14.87
N VAL A 35 16.36 -6.26 14.45
CA VAL A 35 15.18 -5.46 14.12
C VAL A 35 14.48 -6.17 12.97
N THR A 36 13.36 -6.83 13.25
CA THR A 36 12.51 -7.41 12.20
C THR A 36 11.85 -6.26 11.46
N LEU A 37 12.37 -5.94 10.27
CA LEU A 37 11.71 -5.01 9.37
C LEU A 37 10.40 -5.67 8.93
N LYS A 38 9.25 -5.07 9.20
CA LYS A 38 7.98 -5.54 8.65
C LYS A 38 7.68 -4.73 7.38
N PRO A 39 7.46 -5.36 6.22
CA PRO A 39 7.11 -4.63 5.01
C PRO A 39 5.74 -3.97 5.21
N ALA A 40 5.71 -2.64 5.14
CA ALA A 40 4.47 -1.86 5.18
C ALA A 40 3.75 -1.94 3.83
N ALA A 41 2.43 -1.76 3.84
CA ALA A 41 1.66 -1.71 2.60
C ALA A 41 1.85 -0.37 1.86
N THR A 42 1.88 -0.45 0.54
CA THR A 42 1.91 0.72 -0.34
C THR A 42 0.49 1.27 -0.49
N ILE A 43 0.24 2.47 0.05
CA ILE A 43 -1.07 3.14 0.00
C ILE A 43 -0.98 4.38 -0.88
N ASN A 44 -1.53 4.32 -2.09
CA ASN A 44 -1.52 5.45 -3.02
C ASN A 44 -2.84 6.24 -2.98
N THR A 45 -3.96 5.53 -2.81
CA THR A 45 -5.29 6.13 -2.77
C THR A 45 -6.00 5.77 -1.47
N MET A 46 -6.52 6.77 -0.77
CA MET A 46 -7.39 6.59 0.39
C MET A 46 -8.80 7.06 0.06
N ILE A 47 -9.80 6.27 0.46
CA ILE A 47 -11.21 6.66 0.43
C ILE A 47 -11.60 7.14 1.82
N ILE A 48 -12.18 8.33 1.90
CA ILE A 48 -12.63 8.94 3.14
C ILE A 48 -14.15 8.92 3.15
N VAL A 49 -14.73 8.30 4.16
CA VAL A 49 -16.17 8.31 4.43
C VAL A 49 -16.48 9.43 5.40
N LEU A 50 -17.43 10.28 5.01
CA LEU A 50 -17.85 11.44 5.77
C LEU A 50 -19.37 11.47 5.94
N PRO A 51 -19.88 12.12 7.00
CA PRO A 51 -21.30 12.43 7.10
C PRO A 51 -21.77 13.26 5.89
N ASP A 52 -22.98 13.01 5.40
CA ASP A 52 -23.49 13.69 4.19
C ASP A 52 -23.73 15.20 4.39
N GLU A 53 -23.93 15.62 5.64
CA GLU A 53 -24.18 17.00 6.07
C GLU A 53 -23.03 17.98 5.78
N LEU A 54 -21.83 17.46 5.46
CA LEU A 54 -20.68 18.30 5.15
C LEU A 54 -20.87 19.05 3.83
N ARG A 55 -20.66 20.37 3.88
CA ARG A 55 -20.77 21.24 2.72
C ARG A 55 -19.65 21.00 1.72
N THR A 56 -20.01 20.99 0.44
CA THR A 56 -19.07 20.72 -0.68
C THR A 56 -17.96 21.77 -0.82
N ASP A 57 -18.19 23.01 -0.35
CA ASP A 57 -17.22 24.10 -0.38
C ASP A 57 -15.98 23.83 0.49
N MET A 58 -16.11 22.97 1.51
CA MET A 58 -15.01 22.52 2.37
C MET A 58 -13.94 21.68 1.64
N PHE A 59 -14.17 21.30 0.38
CA PHE A 59 -13.27 20.44 -0.39
C PHE A 59 -12.68 21.14 -1.61
N THR A 60 -12.71 22.47 -1.63
CA THR A 60 -12.26 23.26 -2.79
C THR A 60 -10.74 23.42 -2.83
N ARG A 61 -10.04 23.34 -1.68
CA ARG A 61 -8.57 23.45 -1.64
C ARG A 61 -7.93 22.18 -1.07
N THR A 62 -6.76 21.85 -1.60
CA THR A 62 -5.93 20.73 -1.11
C THR A 62 -5.54 20.89 0.37
N SER A 63 -5.36 22.14 0.84
CA SER A 63 -5.08 22.44 2.26
C SER A 63 -6.19 21.96 3.19
N ASP A 64 -7.43 21.93 2.71
CA ASP A 64 -8.61 21.67 3.52
C ASP A 64 -8.65 20.18 3.92
N LEU A 65 -8.11 19.29 3.08
CA LEU A 65 -8.00 17.86 3.38
C LEU A 65 -7.14 17.59 4.62
N SER A 66 -5.97 18.23 4.69
CA SER A 66 -5.08 18.11 5.83
C SER A 66 -5.66 18.73 7.10
N ARG A 67 -6.29 19.91 6.96
CA ARG A 67 -6.82 20.69 8.08
C ARG A 67 -8.06 20.06 8.72
N HIS A 68 -8.99 19.56 7.90
CA HIS A 68 -10.28 19.07 8.39
C HIS A 68 -10.30 17.56 8.59
N PHE A 69 -9.51 16.81 7.82
CA PHE A 69 -9.55 15.35 7.85
C PHE A 69 -8.22 14.73 8.24
N GLY A 70 -7.15 15.52 8.47
CA GLY A 70 -5.85 14.98 8.85
C GLY A 70 -5.22 14.10 7.77
N VAL A 71 -5.60 14.29 6.49
CA VAL A 71 -5.06 13.53 5.36
C VAL A 71 -4.29 14.48 4.45
N ALA A 72 -2.98 14.24 4.32
CA ALA A 72 -2.14 14.95 3.37
C ALA A 72 -2.23 14.28 2.00
N GLY A 73 -2.83 14.97 1.02
CA GLY A 73 -3.03 14.41 -0.31
C GLY A 73 -3.81 15.34 -1.23
N ARG A 74 -4.11 14.87 -2.44
CA ARG A 74 -4.89 15.59 -3.45
C ARG A 74 -6.16 14.82 -3.79
N LEU A 75 -7.24 15.54 -4.08
CA LEU A 75 -8.46 14.96 -4.61
C LEU A 75 -8.17 14.15 -5.87
N HIS A 76 -8.65 12.92 -5.91
CA HIS A 76 -8.41 11.97 -6.99
C HIS A 76 -9.72 11.64 -7.71
N PRO A 77 -9.93 12.08 -8.96
CA PRO A 77 -11.12 11.72 -9.71
C PRO A 77 -11.20 10.20 -9.92
N ARG A 78 -12.09 9.55 -9.18
CA ARG A 78 -12.21 8.09 -9.12
C ARG A 78 -13.62 7.61 -9.39
N PHE A 79 -14.60 8.29 -8.78
CA PHE A 79 -15.97 7.84 -8.81
C PHE A 79 -16.69 8.30 -10.07
N TRP A 80 -17.58 7.44 -10.55
CA TRP A 80 -18.54 7.80 -11.58
C TRP A 80 -19.75 8.43 -10.89
N ALA A 81 -20.25 9.51 -11.46
CA ALA A 81 -21.52 10.07 -11.03
C ALA A 81 -22.67 9.43 -11.82
N ILE A 82 -23.84 9.31 -11.20
CA ILE A 82 -25.03 8.76 -11.87
C ILE A 82 -25.36 9.56 -13.15
N ARG A 83 -25.90 8.88 -14.18
CA ARG A 83 -26.08 9.49 -15.52
C ARG A 83 -27.06 10.66 -15.55
N ASN A 84 -28.08 10.63 -14.71
CA ASN A 84 -29.23 11.55 -14.74
C ASN A 84 -29.18 12.58 -13.60
N LEU A 85 -28.01 13.19 -13.39
CA LEU A 85 -27.87 14.25 -12.39
C LEU A 85 -28.66 15.49 -12.78
N ARG A 86 -29.39 16.03 -11.81
CA ARG A 86 -29.99 17.36 -11.91
C ARG A 86 -28.89 18.42 -11.76
N LEU A 87 -29.07 19.58 -12.40
CA LEU A 87 -28.07 20.67 -12.39
C LEU A 87 -27.66 21.11 -10.97
N TRP A 88 -28.57 21.05 -9.99
CA TRP A 88 -28.25 21.37 -8.60
C TRP A 88 -27.49 20.25 -7.87
N GLN A 89 -27.66 19.00 -8.28
CA GLN A 89 -26.90 17.86 -7.73
C GLN A 89 -25.45 17.88 -8.18
N HIS A 90 -25.14 18.45 -9.36
CA HIS A 90 -23.77 18.67 -9.80
C HIS A 90 -22.94 19.47 -8.79
N ARG A 91 -23.56 20.43 -8.08
CA ARG A 91 -22.88 21.26 -7.07
C ARG A 91 -22.50 20.47 -5.81
N GLN A 92 -23.05 19.27 -5.63
CA GLN A 92 -22.73 18.39 -4.49
C GLN A 92 -21.57 17.45 -4.77
N LEU A 93 -21.15 17.32 -6.03
CA LEU A 93 -20.00 16.52 -6.42
C LEU A 93 -18.70 17.30 -6.20
N ILE A 94 -17.67 16.59 -5.77
CA ILE A 94 -16.36 17.14 -5.44
C ILE A 94 -15.40 16.80 -6.58
N GLY A 95 -14.63 17.79 -7.03
CA GLY A 95 -13.59 17.57 -8.05
C GLY A 95 -14.11 17.03 -9.39
N MET A 96 -15.36 17.38 -9.74
CA MET A 96 -15.99 16.92 -10.97
C MET A 96 -15.18 17.33 -12.21
N GLN A 97 -14.91 16.36 -13.07
CA GLN A 97 -14.20 16.58 -14.32
C GLN A 97 -15.16 17.02 -15.43
N PRO A 98 -14.69 17.82 -16.41
CA PRO A 98 -15.49 18.16 -17.58
C PRO A 98 -16.00 16.91 -18.29
N ARG A 99 -17.30 16.87 -18.58
CA ARG A 99 -17.91 15.73 -19.26
C ARG A 99 -17.35 15.60 -20.68
N LYS A 100 -16.76 14.45 -21.00
CA LYS A 100 -16.43 14.08 -22.38
C LYS A 100 -17.60 13.32 -23.01
N ARG A 101 -17.80 13.47 -24.32
CA ARG A 101 -18.89 12.81 -25.05
C ARG A 101 -18.77 11.29 -24.87
N ASN A 102 -19.89 10.65 -24.57
CA ASN A 102 -20.00 9.19 -24.38
C ASN A 102 -19.13 8.59 -23.26
N THR A 103 -18.80 9.37 -22.23
CA THR A 103 -18.07 8.87 -21.05
C THR A 103 -18.85 9.17 -19.77
N PRO A 104 -18.71 8.33 -18.73
CA PRO A 104 -19.18 8.65 -17.38
C PRO A 104 -18.57 9.96 -16.88
N VAL A 105 -19.32 10.68 -16.04
CA VAL A 105 -18.80 11.89 -15.38
C VAL A 105 -17.94 11.44 -14.20
N TYR A 106 -16.66 11.79 -14.23
CA TYR A 106 -15.73 11.47 -13.15
C TYR A 106 -15.73 12.56 -12.09
N CYS A 107 -15.64 12.17 -10.83
CA CYS A 107 -15.50 13.08 -9.69
C CYS A 107 -14.61 12.45 -8.62
N ALA A 108 -14.05 13.30 -7.76
CA ALA A 108 -13.28 12.85 -6.61
C ALA A 108 -14.18 12.39 -5.46
N GLY A 109 -15.44 12.80 -5.44
CA GLY A 109 -16.36 12.41 -4.38
C GLY A 109 -17.74 13.03 -4.49
N GLY A 110 -18.61 12.69 -3.54
CA GLY A 110 -20.00 13.13 -3.50
C GLY A 110 -20.82 12.27 -2.52
N PRO A 111 -22.11 12.61 -2.30
CA PRO A 111 -23.02 11.73 -1.58
C PRO A 111 -23.06 10.38 -2.29
N ALA A 112 -23.00 9.27 -1.55
CA ALA A 112 -22.95 7.92 -2.11
C ALA A 112 -24.12 7.66 -3.07
N ALA A 113 -25.32 8.19 -2.76
CA ALA A 113 -26.50 8.09 -3.62
C ALA A 113 -26.38 8.81 -4.99
N LEU A 114 -25.41 9.70 -5.16
CA LEU A 114 -25.13 10.37 -6.44
C LEU A 114 -23.96 9.72 -7.21
N LEU A 115 -23.32 8.72 -6.63
CA LEU A 115 -22.22 7.97 -7.23
C LEU A 115 -22.75 6.65 -7.81
N ASP A 116 -22.31 6.33 -9.01
CA ASP A 116 -22.58 5.06 -9.69
C ASP A 116 -21.54 4.02 -9.26
N LEU A 117 -21.65 3.56 -8.01
CA LEU A 117 -20.70 2.61 -7.42
C LEU A 117 -20.80 1.22 -8.08
N ASP A 118 -22.02 0.78 -8.41
CA ASP A 118 -22.26 -0.49 -9.09
C ASP A 118 -21.74 -0.47 -10.52
N GLY A 119 -22.04 0.58 -11.30
CA GLY A 119 -21.51 0.74 -12.64
C GLY A 119 -19.97 0.81 -12.65
N LEU A 120 -19.37 1.47 -11.65
CA LEU A 120 -17.92 1.50 -11.48
C LEU A 120 -17.35 0.11 -11.17
N ARG A 121 -18.00 -0.65 -10.27
CA ARG A 121 -17.62 -2.01 -9.89
C ARG A 121 -17.65 -2.95 -11.09
N ASP A 122 -18.76 -2.96 -11.82
CA ASP A 122 -18.98 -3.81 -12.98
C ASP A 122 -18.01 -3.48 -14.11
N ALA A 123 -17.81 -2.19 -14.41
CA ALA A 123 -16.88 -1.76 -15.44
C ALA A 123 -15.43 -2.13 -15.09
N SER A 124 -15.05 -1.99 -13.82
CA SER A 124 -13.71 -2.34 -13.33
C SER A 124 -13.47 -3.85 -13.39
N GLY A 125 -14.46 -4.65 -13.01
CA GLY A 125 -14.42 -6.11 -13.16
C GLY A 125 -14.31 -6.54 -14.62
N CYS A 126 -15.15 -6.00 -15.51
CA CYS A 126 -15.08 -6.29 -16.94
C CYS A 126 -13.71 -5.91 -17.55
N GLY A 127 -13.22 -4.72 -17.24
CA GLY A 127 -11.92 -4.24 -17.70
C GLY A 127 -10.76 -5.10 -17.22
N ALA A 128 -10.81 -5.56 -15.98
CA ALA A 128 -9.85 -6.50 -15.41
C ALA A 128 -9.89 -7.87 -16.12
N GLY A 129 -11.07 -8.34 -16.50
CA GLY A 129 -11.22 -9.57 -17.29
C GLY A 129 -10.50 -9.49 -18.64
N ILE A 130 -10.72 -8.40 -19.38
CA ILE A 130 -10.02 -8.13 -20.65
C ILE A 130 -8.51 -8.04 -20.43
N ARG A 131 -8.08 -7.30 -19.41
CA ARG A 131 -6.66 -7.16 -19.08
C ARG A 131 -6.00 -8.48 -18.72
N HIS A 132 -6.69 -9.36 -17.98
CA HIS A 132 -6.18 -10.69 -17.64
C HIS A 132 -6.03 -11.56 -18.90
N GLN A 133 -6.97 -11.50 -19.85
CA GLN A 133 -6.84 -12.22 -21.12
C GLN A 133 -5.60 -11.76 -21.90
N LEU A 134 -5.36 -10.44 -21.97
CA LEU A 134 -4.16 -9.89 -22.58
C LEU A 134 -2.89 -10.34 -21.84
N TRP A 135 -2.88 -10.22 -20.51
CA TRP A 135 -1.76 -10.67 -19.69
C TRP A 135 -1.43 -12.14 -19.92
N HIS A 136 -2.45 -13.01 -19.96
CA HIS A 136 -2.26 -14.44 -20.19
C HIS A 136 -1.56 -14.73 -21.53
N GLN A 137 -1.88 -13.97 -22.59
CA GLN A 137 -1.19 -14.06 -23.88
C GLN A 137 0.27 -13.59 -23.77
N VAL A 138 0.50 -12.46 -23.11
CA VAL A 138 1.84 -11.86 -22.94
C VAL A 138 2.80 -12.79 -22.19
N VAL A 139 2.31 -13.47 -21.15
CA VAL A 139 3.16 -14.32 -20.29
C VAL A 139 3.17 -15.79 -20.71
N GLN A 140 2.50 -16.14 -21.81
CA GLN A 140 2.41 -17.51 -22.30
C GLN A 140 3.81 -18.12 -22.49
N GLY A 141 4.02 -19.32 -21.95
CA GLY A 141 5.31 -20.02 -22.02
C GLY A 141 6.32 -19.64 -20.93
N THR A 142 6.04 -18.63 -20.09
CA THR A 142 6.86 -18.32 -18.92
C THR A 142 6.41 -19.12 -17.69
N ARG A 143 7.34 -19.46 -16.79
CA ARG A 143 6.98 -20.01 -15.46
C ARG A 143 6.31 -18.92 -14.61
N PRO A 144 5.44 -19.28 -13.64
CA PRO A 144 4.97 -18.33 -12.63
C PRO A 144 6.15 -17.63 -11.95
N ALA A 145 6.04 -16.32 -11.76
CA ALA A 145 7.03 -15.51 -11.08
C ALA A 145 6.69 -15.40 -9.58
N GLN A 146 7.72 -15.24 -8.76
CA GLN A 146 7.58 -14.81 -7.38
C GLN A 146 7.17 -13.33 -7.36
N PRO A 147 6.07 -12.99 -6.66
CA PRO A 147 5.61 -11.62 -6.57
C PRO A 147 6.55 -10.80 -5.65
N TRP A 148 6.57 -9.47 -5.86
CA TRP A 148 7.43 -8.57 -5.09
C TRP A 148 7.28 -8.70 -3.56
N PRO A 149 6.06 -8.78 -2.98
CA PRO A 149 5.89 -8.94 -1.54
C PRO A 149 6.62 -10.18 -0.97
N ALA A 150 6.69 -11.28 -1.72
CA ALA A 150 7.38 -12.49 -1.26
C ALA A 150 8.90 -12.30 -1.19
N LEU A 151 9.50 -11.66 -2.19
CA LEU A 151 10.94 -11.35 -2.22
C LEU A 151 11.29 -10.29 -1.16
N HIS A 152 10.44 -9.28 -0.99
CA HIS A 152 10.62 -8.25 0.03
C HIS A 152 10.49 -8.82 1.45
N ALA A 153 9.55 -9.73 1.69
CA ALA A 153 9.43 -10.44 2.97
C ALA A 153 10.67 -11.29 3.27
N ARG A 154 11.24 -11.96 2.26
CA ARG A 154 12.50 -12.70 2.41
C ARG A 154 13.67 -11.79 2.78
N HIS A 155 13.74 -10.60 2.19
CA HIS A 155 14.74 -9.60 2.56
C HIS A 155 14.56 -9.16 4.00
N CYS A 156 13.34 -8.82 4.38
CA CYS A 156 12.98 -8.41 5.74
C CYS A 156 13.32 -9.46 6.82
N ALA A 157 13.17 -10.75 6.49
CA ALA A 157 13.46 -11.85 7.40
C ALA A 157 14.97 -12.02 7.70
N ASP A 158 15.84 -11.83 6.70
CA ASP A 158 17.28 -11.87 6.87
C ASP A 158 17.99 -10.91 5.88
N PRO A 159 18.09 -9.61 6.23
CA PRO A 159 18.66 -8.60 5.34
C PRO A 159 20.14 -8.83 5.01
N LYS A 160 20.86 -9.55 5.88
CA LYS A 160 22.30 -9.85 5.69
C LYS A 160 22.51 -10.95 4.67
N LYS A 161 21.68 -12.00 4.72
CA LYS A 161 21.76 -13.14 3.79
C LYS A 161 21.06 -12.86 2.47
N TYR A 162 20.04 -12.01 2.47
CA TYR A 162 19.28 -11.66 1.29
C TYR A 162 19.08 -10.14 1.21
N PRO A 163 20.08 -9.40 0.69
CA PRO A 163 20.03 -7.94 0.61
C PRO A 163 18.92 -7.42 -0.31
N TYR A 164 18.47 -6.19 -0.07
CA TYR A 164 17.40 -5.57 -0.85
C TYR A 164 17.72 -5.48 -2.35
N ALA A 165 18.98 -5.13 -2.68
CA ALA A 165 19.45 -5.08 -4.06
C ALA A 165 19.30 -6.43 -4.76
N GLN A 166 19.64 -7.52 -4.06
CA GLN A 166 19.46 -8.87 -4.58
C GLN A 166 17.97 -9.20 -4.77
N ALA A 167 17.10 -8.86 -3.80
CA ALA A 167 15.66 -9.07 -3.94
C ALA A 167 15.07 -8.36 -5.18
N ARG A 168 15.51 -7.12 -5.42
CA ARG A 168 15.14 -6.32 -6.60
C ARG A 168 15.64 -6.97 -7.89
N ASP A 169 16.92 -7.35 -7.92
CA ASP A 169 17.53 -7.91 -9.13
C ASP A 169 16.92 -9.28 -9.45
N ASP A 170 16.66 -10.11 -8.43
CA ASP A 170 15.94 -11.39 -8.56
C ASP A 170 14.52 -11.17 -9.10
N PHE A 171 13.81 -10.12 -8.66
CA PHE A 171 12.45 -9.82 -9.14
C PHE A 171 12.45 -9.51 -10.64
N TRP A 172 13.34 -8.62 -11.08
CA TRP A 172 13.42 -8.19 -12.48
C TRP A 172 14.09 -9.23 -13.39
N ALA A 173 14.87 -10.16 -12.86
CA ALA A 173 15.45 -11.25 -13.65
C ALA A 173 14.40 -12.28 -14.12
N GLN A 174 13.17 -12.26 -13.59
CA GLN A 174 12.17 -13.28 -13.86
C GLN A 174 11.62 -13.18 -15.29
N PRO A 175 11.60 -14.28 -16.07
CA PRO A 175 11.12 -14.26 -17.46
C PRO A 175 9.71 -13.69 -17.64
N ARG A 176 8.80 -13.97 -16.69
CA ARG A 176 7.43 -13.45 -16.71
C ARG A 176 7.37 -11.94 -16.52
N VAL A 177 8.17 -11.41 -15.61
CA VAL A 177 8.27 -9.95 -15.37
C VAL A 177 8.87 -9.27 -16.60
N ASN A 178 9.93 -9.85 -17.18
CA ASN A 178 10.53 -9.35 -18.42
C ASN A 178 9.57 -9.37 -19.60
N ALA A 179 8.73 -10.40 -19.75
CA ALA A 179 7.69 -10.44 -20.79
C ALA A 179 6.67 -9.30 -20.63
N MET A 180 6.22 -9.04 -19.39
CA MET A 180 5.34 -7.90 -19.10
C MET A 180 6.02 -6.55 -19.37
N GLN A 181 7.29 -6.40 -19.00
CA GLN A 181 8.05 -5.18 -19.29
C GLN A 181 8.20 -4.94 -20.79
N LEU A 182 8.56 -5.96 -21.57
CA LEU A 182 8.70 -5.86 -23.01
C LEU A 182 7.37 -5.47 -23.68
N HIS A 183 6.26 -6.08 -23.26
CA HIS A 183 4.92 -5.71 -23.71
C HIS A 183 4.59 -4.25 -23.38
N ASN A 184 4.83 -3.83 -22.14
CA ASN A 184 4.58 -2.46 -21.69
C ASN A 184 5.49 -1.42 -22.38
N ALA A 185 6.71 -1.80 -22.77
CA ALA A 185 7.60 -0.94 -23.55
C ALA A 185 7.08 -0.74 -24.98
N ALA A 186 6.46 -1.77 -25.57
CA ALA A 186 5.86 -1.72 -26.90
C ALA A 186 4.46 -1.08 -26.91
N THR A 187 3.77 -1.04 -25.76
CA THR A 187 2.35 -0.70 -25.68
C THR A 187 2.09 0.38 -24.62
N ALA A 188 1.59 1.53 -25.05
CA ALA A 188 1.15 2.60 -24.15
C ALA A 188 -0.36 2.55 -23.90
N GLY A 189 -0.80 3.13 -22.77
CA GLY A 189 -2.22 3.38 -22.49
C GLY A 189 -2.97 2.17 -21.91
N THR A 190 -4.16 1.89 -22.45
CA THR A 190 -5.13 0.94 -21.85
C THR A 190 -4.70 -0.52 -21.87
N ALA A 191 -3.73 -0.87 -22.73
CA ALA A 191 -3.14 -2.19 -22.81
C ALA A 191 -1.87 -2.34 -21.95
N HIS A 192 -1.54 -1.35 -21.13
CA HIS A 192 -0.51 -1.46 -20.11
C HIS A 192 -0.90 -2.49 -19.04
N LEU A 193 0.05 -3.34 -18.67
CA LEU A 193 -0.09 -4.37 -17.66
C LEU A 193 0.63 -3.96 -16.37
N PRO A 194 -0.08 -3.66 -15.28
CA PRO A 194 0.54 -3.30 -14.01
C PRO A 194 1.34 -4.48 -13.46
N ILE A 195 2.64 -4.26 -13.25
CA ILE A 195 3.56 -5.29 -12.75
C ILE A 195 3.34 -5.51 -11.24
N GLU A 196 2.89 -4.49 -10.53
CA GLU A 196 2.45 -4.52 -9.14
C GLU A 196 1.28 -5.50 -8.91
N ASP A 197 0.45 -5.72 -9.92
CA ASP A 197 -0.69 -6.66 -9.86
C ASP A 197 -0.28 -8.11 -10.15
N LEU A 198 1.01 -8.41 -10.35
CA LEU A 198 1.50 -9.73 -10.76
C LEU A 198 0.95 -10.87 -9.89
N GLU A 199 0.93 -10.69 -8.57
CA GLU A 199 0.41 -11.70 -7.64
C GLU A 199 -1.08 -11.99 -7.92
N MET A 200 -1.87 -10.94 -8.13
CA MET A 200 -3.30 -11.07 -8.39
C MET A 200 -3.59 -11.63 -9.78
N LEU A 201 -2.82 -11.22 -10.79
CA LEU A 201 -2.93 -11.76 -12.14
C LEU A 201 -2.65 -13.28 -12.15
N GLN A 202 -1.68 -13.73 -11.35
CA GLN A 202 -1.38 -15.17 -11.20
C GLN A 202 -2.42 -15.94 -10.38
N ALA A 203 -3.23 -15.28 -9.54
CA ALA A 203 -4.32 -15.90 -8.80
C ALA A 203 -5.50 -16.31 -9.69
N GLY A 204 -5.56 -15.80 -10.92
CA GLY A 204 -6.50 -16.21 -11.96
C GLY A 204 -7.54 -15.15 -12.32
N PRO A 205 -8.34 -15.41 -13.37
CA PRO A 205 -9.19 -14.39 -13.99
C PRO A 205 -10.28 -13.87 -13.05
N MET A 206 -11.00 -14.77 -12.35
CA MET A 206 -12.08 -14.36 -11.44
C MET A 206 -11.54 -13.60 -10.23
N ALA A 207 -10.42 -14.04 -9.65
CA ALA A 207 -9.77 -13.34 -8.55
C ALA A 207 -9.37 -11.91 -8.96
N TYR A 208 -8.73 -11.76 -10.13
CA TYR A 208 -8.34 -10.44 -10.63
C TYR A 208 -9.54 -9.52 -10.91
N GLN A 209 -10.63 -10.06 -11.45
CA GLN A 209 -11.87 -9.30 -11.67
C GLN A 209 -12.48 -8.80 -10.37
N HIS A 210 -12.66 -9.67 -9.38
CA HIS A 210 -13.24 -9.30 -8.09
C HIS A 210 -12.34 -8.34 -7.31
N TYR A 211 -11.02 -8.57 -7.31
CA TYR A 211 -10.07 -7.64 -6.70
C TYR A 211 -10.17 -6.25 -7.33
N SER A 212 -10.18 -6.15 -8.65
CA SER A 212 -10.25 -4.87 -9.36
C SER A 212 -11.58 -4.17 -9.09
N ALA A 213 -12.69 -4.92 -9.07
CA ALA A 213 -14.02 -4.42 -8.77
C ALA A 213 -14.13 -3.86 -7.34
N MET A 214 -13.59 -4.57 -6.34
CA MET A 214 -13.58 -4.10 -4.95
C MET A 214 -12.64 -2.90 -4.75
N THR A 215 -11.43 -2.98 -5.32
CA THR A 215 -10.43 -1.91 -5.22
C THR A 215 -10.96 -0.64 -5.85
N ALA A 216 -11.70 -0.71 -6.98
CA ALA A 216 -12.28 0.45 -7.64
C ALA A 216 -13.13 1.33 -6.70
N ILE A 217 -13.84 0.74 -5.75
CA ILE A 217 -14.62 1.47 -4.75
C ILE A 217 -13.78 1.81 -3.52
N CYS A 218 -13.00 0.86 -3.00
CA CYS A 218 -12.37 0.97 -1.68
C CYS A 218 -11.02 1.70 -1.68
N GLY A 219 -10.33 1.80 -2.83
CA GLY A 219 -8.95 2.28 -2.88
C GLY A 219 -7.97 1.36 -2.14
N ASP A 220 -6.78 1.86 -1.81
CA ASP A 220 -5.75 1.11 -1.08
C ASP A 220 -5.93 1.18 0.45
N ALA A 221 -6.67 2.19 0.92
CA ALA A 221 -7.04 2.40 2.31
C ALA A 221 -8.41 3.07 2.42
N LEU A 222 -9.11 2.82 3.52
CA LEU A 222 -10.39 3.44 3.81
C LEU A 222 -10.40 4.06 5.19
N ARG A 223 -10.77 5.34 5.29
CA ARG A 223 -11.05 6.01 6.55
C ARG A 223 -12.55 6.06 6.78
N THR A 224 -12.97 5.47 7.90
CA THR A 224 -14.37 5.39 8.30
C THR A 224 -14.86 6.73 8.89
N ALA A 225 -16.18 6.90 8.99
CA ALA A 225 -16.80 8.10 9.53
C ALA A 225 -16.47 8.35 11.02
N ASP A 226 -16.23 7.28 11.80
CA ASP A 226 -15.74 7.33 13.19
C ASP A 226 -14.22 7.60 13.28
N GLY A 227 -13.53 7.76 12.15
CA GLY A 227 -12.13 8.14 12.08
C GLY A 227 -11.13 6.97 12.13
N ARG A 228 -11.60 5.73 12.23
CA ARG A 228 -10.74 4.53 12.11
C ARG A 228 -10.22 4.42 10.68
N VAL A 229 -8.97 3.98 10.54
CA VAL A 229 -8.34 3.74 9.23
C VAL A 229 -8.20 2.23 9.03
N LEU A 230 -8.86 1.73 7.99
CA LEU A 230 -8.71 0.38 7.47
C LEU A 230 -7.62 0.39 6.41
N THR A 231 -6.55 -0.37 6.65
CA THR A 231 -5.43 -0.52 5.71
C THR A 231 -4.97 -1.98 5.68
N PRO A 232 -4.44 -2.46 4.55
CA PRO A 232 -3.74 -3.74 4.55
C PRO A 232 -2.49 -3.67 5.43
N ALA A 233 -2.12 -4.80 6.06
CA ALA A 233 -0.95 -4.87 6.93
C ALA A 233 0.38 -4.93 6.15
N SER A 234 0.36 -5.39 4.90
CA SER A 234 1.46 -5.42 3.94
C SER A 234 0.93 -5.47 2.51
N ASP A 235 1.81 -5.43 1.51
CA ASP A 235 1.44 -5.57 0.10
C ASP A 235 1.10 -7.01 -0.34
N THR A 236 1.14 -7.99 0.56
CA THR A 236 0.76 -9.36 0.21
C THR A 236 -0.71 -9.45 -0.22
N LEU A 237 -1.00 -10.37 -1.14
CA LEU A 237 -2.36 -10.65 -1.58
C LEU A 237 -3.32 -10.95 -0.40
N ALA A 238 -2.85 -11.70 0.59
CA ALA A 238 -3.66 -12.06 1.75
C ALA A 238 -4.09 -10.84 2.56
N ASP A 239 -3.16 -9.94 2.88
CA ASP A 239 -3.44 -8.72 3.65
C ASP A 239 -4.31 -7.75 2.86
N ARG A 240 -4.08 -7.60 1.55
CA ARG A 240 -4.93 -6.78 0.66
C ARG A 240 -6.35 -7.31 0.58
N THR A 241 -6.51 -8.63 0.45
CA THR A 241 -7.85 -9.27 0.39
C THR A 241 -8.58 -9.12 1.71
N TYR A 242 -7.89 -9.29 2.83
CA TYR A 242 -8.46 -9.08 4.17
C TYR A 242 -8.95 -7.64 4.36
N TYR A 243 -8.14 -6.65 3.96
CA TYR A 243 -8.56 -5.25 3.97
C TYR A 243 -9.79 -5.00 3.09
N LEU A 244 -9.81 -5.53 1.86
CA LEU A 244 -10.95 -5.32 0.95
C LEU A 244 -12.25 -5.92 1.49
N ASP A 245 -12.20 -7.11 2.09
CA ASP A 245 -13.37 -7.72 2.75
C ASP A 245 -13.90 -6.82 3.88
N GLN A 246 -13.01 -6.28 4.73
CA GLN A 246 -13.42 -5.34 5.78
C GLN A 246 -14.00 -4.03 5.22
N ALA A 247 -13.36 -3.46 4.19
CA ALA A 247 -13.73 -2.18 3.61
C ALA A 247 -15.09 -2.26 2.90
N VAL A 248 -15.33 -3.33 2.13
CA VAL A 248 -16.62 -3.55 1.46
C VAL A 248 -17.74 -3.73 2.48
N ARG A 249 -17.54 -4.60 3.49
CA ARG A 249 -18.54 -4.80 4.55
C ARG A 249 -18.85 -3.50 5.30
N TYR A 250 -17.85 -2.66 5.53
CA TYR A 250 -18.07 -1.36 6.14
C TYR A 250 -18.92 -0.46 5.24
N LEU A 251 -18.58 -0.33 3.95
CA LEU A 251 -19.34 0.50 3.01
C LEU A 251 -20.79 0.03 2.86
N ASP A 252 -21.06 -1.27 2.91
CA ASP A 252 -22.42 -1.83 2.84
C ASP A 252 -23.30 -1.44 4.04
N THR A 253 -22.71 -0.99 5.15
CA THR A 253 -23.47 -0.54 6.34
C THR A 253 -23.86 0.93 6.31
N ILE A 254 -23.48 1.68 5.26
CA ILE A 254 -23.56 3.13 5.25
C ILE A 254 -24.64 3.60 4.29
N GLU A 255 -25.71 4.19 4.84
CA GLU A 255 -26.86 4.63 4.03
C GLU A 255 -26.75 6.10 3.59
N ASN A 256 -26.23 6.99 4.45
CA ASN A 256 -26.18 8.43 4.22
C ASN A 256 -24.77 8.99 4.46
N ALA A 257 -23.85 8.69 3.55
CA ALA A 257 -22.50 9.23 3.60
C ALA A 257 -22.05 9.83 2.29
N ARG A 258 -21.00 10.63 2.43
CA ARG A 258 -20.22 11.20 1.36
C ARG A 258 -18.91 10.43 1.25
N LEU A 259 -18.54 10.04 0.04
CA LEU A 259 -17.27 9.38 -0.25
C LEU A 259 -16.35 10.36 -0.94
N ILE A 260 -15.07 10.36 -0.57
CA ILE A 260 -14.03 11.16 -1.21
C ILE A 260 -12.79 10.31 -1.44
N ALA A 261 -12.27 10.32 -2.66
CA ALA A 261 -11.02 9.70 -3.03
C ALA A 261 -9.88 10.73 -2.99
N VAL A 262 -8.79 10.35 -2.33
CA VAL A 262 -7.60 11.17 -2.15
C VAL A 262 -6.37 10.36 -2.55
N THR A 263 -5.53 10.91 -3.42
CA THR A 263 -4.17 10.41 -3.64
C THR A 263 -3.27 10.93 -2.53
N LEU A 264 -2.58 10.04 -1.84
CA LEU A 264 -1.69 10.40 -0.73
C LEU A 264 -0.34 10.91 -1.25
N HIS A 265 0.26 11.84 -0.51
CA HIS A 265 1.65 12.24 -0.71
C HIS A 265 2.53 11.35 0.18
N HIS A 266 3.46 10.61 -0.45
CA HIS A 266 4.55 9.91 0.25
C HIS A 266 5.73 10.86 0.45
#